data_AF-A0A6P2JK70-F1
#
_entry.id   AF-A0A6P2JK70-F1
#
_cell.length_a   1.000
_cell.length_b   1.000
_cell.length_c   1.000
_cell.angle_alpha   90.00
_cell.angle_beta   90.00
_cell.angle_gamma   90.00
#
_symmetry.space_group_name_H-M   'P 1'
#
loop_
_entity.id
_entity.type
_entity.pdbx_description
1 polymer ?
#
loop_
_entity_poly.entity_id
_entity_poly.type
_entity_poly.pdbx_seq_one_letter_code
_entity_poly.pdbx_strand_id
1 'polypeptide(L)'
;MRRSASRLSWAFLLGLAAAQAASAQTPAPSAGQKSSPTQLVDALNGVFGRHPGARAVHAKGIVLEGSFTPSAAAPAVSKAPHFQAAVPVVVRFSDFAGIPDIADNHPLASPRGFAIKFKLPNGSDTDIVAHSFNGFPSPTADDFRDLLIAIGTSGPNAAKPTPLDTYLESHPVAKAFLTASKPFPASYATLPYFGVNTFRFIDAKGAVTYGRYQMLPIDGEHYVSDAEAAKVAPDYLQTEIRQRVARSPIRFRLVLQIAQPGDKLDDPSIAWSNTHRTVELGTISITKAVADNAAAQRRLLFLPNALPAGIEVEDPMINARSAAYPVSFARRQQ
;
A
#
# COMPACT_ATOMS: atom_id res chain seq x y z
N MET A 1 3.49 -54.51 -55.18
CA MET A 1 4.77 -54.85 -54.51
C MET A 1 5.84 -53.83 -54.90
N ARG A 2 6.58 -53.26 -53.92
CA ARG A 2 7.87 -52.52 -54.01
C ARG A 2 7.85 -51.16 -54.78
N ARG A 3 7.89 -50.01 -54.09
CA ARG A 3 9.05 -49.21 -53.58
C ARG A 3 9.86 -48.44 -54.64
N SER A 4 9.76 -47.10 -54.62
CA SER A 4 10.82 -46.10 -54.85
C SER A 4 10.22 -44.71 -54.55
N ALA A 5 10.49 -44.02 -53.43
CA ALA A 5 11.70 -43.33 -52.97
C ALA A 5 12.05 -42.05 -53.76
N SER A 6 11.58 -40.90 -53.28
CA SER A 6 12.22 -39.59 -53.53
C SER A 6 12.27 -38.83 -52.21
N ARG A 7 13.50 -38.55 -51.76
CA ARG A 7 13.85 -37.85 -50.53
C ARG A 7 13.70 -36.34 -50.73
N LEU A 8 13.00 -35.66 -49.83
CA LEU A 8 13.30 -34.25 -49.51
C LEU A 8 13.22 -34.07 -48.00
N SER A 9 14.37 -33.76 -47.40
CA SER A 9 14.54 -33.45 -45.99
C SER A 9 13.93 -32.08 -45.70
N TRP A 10 12.99 -32.00 -44.76
CA TRP A 10 12.57 -30.74 -44.13
C TRP A 10 13.23 -30.65 -42.76
N ALA A 11 14.18 -29.72 -42.62
CA ALA A 11 14.75 -29.33 -41.35
C ALA A 11 13.72 -28.49 -40.57
N PHE A 12 13.24 -29.00 -39.44
CA PHE A 12 12.49 -28.21 -38.47
C PHE A 12 13.46 -27.36 -37.66
N LEU A 13 13.48 -26.05 -37.91
CA LEU A 13 14.05 -25.05 -36.98
C LEU A 13 12.95 -24.66 -35.98
N LEU A 14 13.03 -25.23 -34.78
CA LEU A 14 12.31 -24.76 -33.60
C LEU A 14 12.93 -23.44 -33.14
N GLY A 15 12.31 -22.32 -33.53
CA GLY A 15 12.59 -21.01 -32.94
C GLY A 15 11.94 -20.92 -31.55
N LEU A 16 12.72 -21.10 -30.48
CA LEU A 16 12.32 -20.67 -29.14
C LEU A 16 12.38 -19.13 -29.09
N ALA A 17 11.22 -18.48 -29.11
CA ALA A 17 11.11 -17.10 -28.66
C ALA A 17 11.20 -17.08 -27.13
N ALA A 18 12.37 -16.80 -26.59
CA ALA A 18 12.55 -16.53 -25.17
C ALA A 18 11.90 -15.18 -24.83
N ALA A 19 10.78 -15.21 -24.12
CA ALA A 19 10.23 -14.02 -23.47
C ALA A 19 11.23 -13.54 -22.42
N GLN A 20 11.82 -12.36 -22.64
CA GLN A 20 12.63 -11.71 -21.61
C GLN A 20 11.71 -11.24 -20.48
N ALA A 21 11.70 -11.99 -19.39
CA ALA A 21 11.18 -11.48 -18.12
C ALA A 21 12.10 -10.33 -17.68
N ALA A 22 11.56 -9.11 -17.63
CA ALA A 22 12.24 -7.98 -17.02
C ALA A 22 12.52 -8.34 -15.55
N SER A 23 13.78 -8.58 -15.22
CA SER A 23 14.22 -8.75 -13.84
C SER A 23 13.97 -7.43 -13.10
N ALA A 24 13.01 -7.42 -12.19
CA ALA A 24 12.85 -6.33 -11.24
C ALA A 24 14.12 -6.28 -10.37
N GLN A 25 15.05 -5.38 -10.71
CA GLN A 25 16.19 -5.09 -9.85
C GLN A 25 15.66 -4.46 -8.58
N THR A 26 15.98 -5.08 -7.43
CA THR A 26 15.70 -4.50 -6.12
C THR A 26 16.41 -3.14 -6.06
N PRO A 27 15.69 -2.03 -5.81
CA PRO A 27 16.33 -0.73 -5.67
C PRO A 27 17.38 -0.79 -4.56
N ALA A 28 18.53 -0.15 -4.78
CA ALA A 28 19.53 0.02 -3.73
C ALA A 28 18.90 0.81 -2.55
N PRO A 29 19.29 0.52 -1.29
CA PRO A 29 18.88 1.33 -0.15
C PRO A 29 19.24 2.80 -0.37
N SER A 30 18.41 3.72 0.11
CA SER A 30 18.73 5.15 0.07
C SER A 30 20.01 5.42 0.86
N ALA A 31 20.81 6.40 0.44
CA ALA A 31 21.99 6.83 1.17
C ALA A 31 21.62 7.12 2.64
N GLY A 32 22.23 6.37 3.58
CA GLY A 32 21.99 6.49 5.02
C GLY A 32 21.10 5.41 5.65
N GLN A 33 20.37 4.59 4.89
CA GLN A 33 19.60 3.48 5.43
C GLN A 33 20.51 2.32 5.85
N LYS A 34 20.50 1.95 7.13
CA LYS A 34 21.32 0.85 7.69
C LYS A 34 20.59 -0.50 7.61
N SER A 35 19.26 -0.51 7.65
CA SER A 35 18.41 -1.71 7.54
C SER A 35 18.51 -2.37 6.21
N SER A 36 18.76 -3.68 6.22
CA SER A 36 18.42 -4.49 5.07
C SER A 36 16.88 -4.66 4.96
N PRO A 37 16.36 -4.81 3.75
CA PRO A 37 14.94 -5.16 3.54
C PRO A 37 14.52 -6.43 4.29
N THR A 38 15.42 -7.40 4.41
CA THR A 38 15.22 -8.65 5.15
C THR A 38 15.01 -8.38 6.64
N GLN A 39 15.85 -7.53 7.25
CA GLN A 39 15.73 -7.17 8.67
C GLN A 39 14.40 -6.48 8.99
N LEU A 40 13.91 -5.62 8.09
CA LEU A 40 12.59 -5.00 8.24
C LEU A 40 11.46 -6.05 8.25
N VAL A 41 11.50 -6.99 7.31
CA VAL A 41 10.50 -8.07 7.24
C VAL A 41 10.64 -9.04 8.42
N ASP A 42 11.86 -9.28 8.92
CA ASP A 42 12.09 -10.09 10.12
C ASP A 42 11.53 -9.41 11.37
N ALA A 43 11.73 -8.10 11.53
CA ALA A 43 11.18 -7.35 12.65
C ALA A 43 9.64 -7.38 12.66
N LEU A 44 9.00 -7.22 11.49
CA LEU A 44 7.54 -7.39 11.34
C LEU A 44 7.06 -8.78 11.78
N ASN A 45 7.75 -9.83 11.32
CA ASN A 45 7.44 -11.20 11.71
C ASN A 45 7.74 -11.47 13.20
N GLY A 46 8.68 -10.74 13.81
CA GLY A 46 8.93 -10.78 15.25
C GLY A 46 7.76 -10.25 16.06
N VAL A 47 7.01 -9.28 15.52
CA VAL A 47 5.80 -8.74 16.17
C VAL A 47 4.58 -9.65 15.98
N PHE A 48 4.34 -10.12 14.75
CA PHE A 48 3.08 -10.80 14.40
C PHE A 48 3.17 -12.32 14.27
N GLY A 49 4.38 -12.87 14.35
CA GLY A 49 4.66 -14.25 13.95
C GLY A 49 4.81 -14.41 12.43
N ARG A 50 5.34 -15.57 12.02
CA ARG A 50 5.40 -15.97 10.61
C ARG A 50 4.22 -16.87 10.29
N HIS A 51 3.39 -16.47 9.34
CA HIS A 51 2.23 -17.22 8.88
C HIS A 51 2.45 -17.68 7.43
N PRO A 52 2.57 -18.99 7.17
CA PRO A 52 2.79 -19.52 5.81
C PRO A 52 1.73 -19.03 4.83
N GLY A 53 2.13 -18.67 3.60
CA GLY A 53 1.23 -18.14 2.58
C GLY A 53 0.71 -16.72 2.81
N ALA A 54 1.02 -16.08 3.94
CA ALA A 54 0.52 -14.76 4.29
C ALA A 54 1.56 -13.64 4.15
N ARG A 55 1.09 -12.39 4.16
CA ARG A 55 1.97 -11.21 4.19
C ARG A 55 2.47 -10.98 5.62
N ALA A 56 3.70 -10.46 5.77
CA ALA A 56 4.26 -10.12 7.09
C ALA A 56 3.47 -9.02 7.84
N VAL A 57 2.74 -8.18 7.11
CA VAL A 57 1.74 -7.21 7.57
C VAL A 57 0.65 -7.12 6.52
N HIS A 58 -0.50 -6.59 6.88
CA HIS A 58 -1.65 -6.51 6.00
C HIS A 58 -2.11 -7.90 5.52
N ALA A 59 -2.00 -8.91 6.39
CA ALA A 59 -2.23 -10.31 6.05
C ALA A 59 -3.68 -10.54 5.63
N LYS A 60 -4.64 -10.04 6.42
CA LYS A 60 -6.07 -10.04 6.11
C LYS A 60 -6.43 -8.88 5.18
N GLY A 61 -7.25 -9.16 4.17
CA GLY A 61 -7.70 -8.14 3.23
C GLY A 61 -8.49 -8.70 2.06
N ILE A 62 -8.86 -7.82 1.14
CA ILE A 62 -9.71 -8.16 -0.01
C ILE A 62 -9.31 -7.36 -1.25
N VAL A 63 -9.28 -8.04 -2.40
CA VAL A 63 -8.98 -7.42 -3.71
C VAL A 63 -10.27 -7.07 -4.46
N LEU A 64 -10.33 -5.87 -5.01
CA LEU A 64 -11.43 -5.37 -5.83
C LEU A 64 -10.91 -4.73 -7.11
N GLU A 65 -11.79 -4.51 -8.07
CA GLU A 65 -11.50 -3.90 -9.37
C GLU A 65 -12.39 -2.68 -9.59
N GLY A 66 -11.88 -1.75 -10.41
CA GLY A 66 -12.54 -0.49 -10.69
C GLY A 66 -11.85 0.31 -11.78
N SER A 67 -12.07 1.63 -11.76
CA SER A 67 -11.40 2.59 -12.62
C SER A 67 -11.00 3.84 -11.86
N PHE A 68 -9.95 4.51 -12.34
CA PHE A 68 -9.63 5.89 -11.99
C PHE A 68 -9.99 6.80 -13.16
N THR A 69 -10.66 7.90 -12.87
CA THR A 69 -10.94 8.97 -13.83
C THR A 69 -10.26 10.24 -13.35
N PRO A 70 -9.30 10.80 -14.09
CA PRO A 70 -8.61 12.02 -13.68
C PRO A 70 -9.55 13.23 -13.70
N SER A 71 -9.27 14.20 -12.82
CA SER A 71 -9.92 15.51 -12.87
C SER A 71 -9.29 16.37 -13.97
N ALA A 72 -9.97 17.47 -14.32
CA ALA A 72 -9.41 18.46 -15.24
C ALA A 72 -8.15 19.17 -14.69
N ALA A 73 -7.91 19.12 -13.37
CA ALA A 73 -6.74 19.73 -12.74
C ALA A 73 -5.51 18.81 -12.71
N ALA A 74 -5.69 17.49 -12.85
CA ALA A 74 -4.62 16.51 -12.73
C ALA A 74 -3.44 16.72 -13.71
N PRO A 75 -3.67 17.07 -15.01
CA PRO A 75 -2.59 17.34 -15.95
C PRO A 75 -1.69 18.51 -15.56
N ALA A 76 -2.20 19.48 -14.81
CA ALA A 76 -1.42 20.63 -14.33
C ALA A 76 -0.51 20.26 -13.15
N VAL A 77 -0.75 19.13 -12.48
CA VAL A 77 0.09 18.62 -11.40
C VAL A 77 1.20 17.74 -11.96
N SER A 78 0.88 16.83 -12.87
CA SER A 78 1.86 15.91 -13.44
C SER A 78 1.47 15.39 -14.82
N LYS A 79 2.50 15.13 -15.65
CA LYS A 79 2.37 14.47 -16.95
C LYS A 79 2.15 12.95 -16.88
N ALA A 80 1.96 12.39 -15.68
CA ALA A 80 1.74 10.95 -15.50
C ALA A 80 0.54 10.46 -16.33
N PRO A 81 0.62 9.28 -16.99
CA PRO A 81 -0.40 8.85 -17.93
C PRO A 81 -1.81 8.72 -17.34
N HIS A 82 -1.92 8.24 -16.09
CA HIS A 82 -3.21 8.09 -15.42
C HIS A 82 -3.84 9.44 -15.05
N PHE A 83 -3.08 10.54 -15.02
CA PHE A 83 -3.63 11.90 -14.87
C PHE A 83 -4.12 12.50 -16.20
N GLN A 84 -3.87 11.84 -17.34
CA GLN A 84 -4.30 12.33 -18.66
C GLN A 84 -5.57 11.64 -19.16
N ALA A 85 -5.79 10.39 -18.78
CA ALA A 85 -6.93 9.60 -19.23
C ALA A 85 -7.38 8.61 -18.16
N ALA A 86 -8.64 8.19 -18.24
CA ALA A 86 -9.17 7.16 -17.34
C ALA A 86 -8.45 5.83 -17.55
N VAL A 87 -8.17 5.12 -16.45
CA VAL A 87 -7.45 3.85 -16.44
C VAL A 87 -8.13 2.82 -15.52
N PRO A 88 -8.06 1.52 -15.84
CA PRO A 88 -8.47 0.48 -14.90
C PRO A 88 -7.61 0.51 -13.63
N VAL A 89 -8.21 0.13 -12.50
CA VAL A 89 -7.48 -0.07 -11.24
C VAL A 89 -7.78 -1.43 -10.61
N VAL A 90 -6.77 -1.99 -9.96
CA VAL A 90 -6.92 -3.08 -8.99
C VAL A 90 -6.62 -2.50 -7.62
N VAL A 91 -7.52 -2.71 -6.67
CA VAL A 91 -7.36 -2.20 -5.30
C VAL A 91 -7.31 -3.32 -4.28
N ARG A 92 -6.68 -3.05 -3.14
CA ARG A 92 -6.72 -3.94 -1.99
C ARG A 92 -6.96 -3.15 -0.70
N PHE A 93 -8.03 -3.50 0.00
CA PHE A 93 -8.23 -3.13 1.40
C PHE A 93 -7.64 -4.18 2.33
N SER A 94 -7.24 -3.78 3.53
CA SER A 94 -6.63 -4.69 4.51
C SER A 94 -6.62 -4.16 5.92
N ASP A 95 -6.41 -5.06 6.86
CA ASP A 95 -6.14 -4.76 8.27
C ASP A 95 -4.63 -4.83 8.52
N PHE A 96 -4.05 -3.90 9.29
CA PHE A 96 -2.60 -3.76 9.40
C PHE A 96 -1.83 -5.00 9.83
N ALA A 97 -2.35 -5.79 10.78
CA ALA A 97 -1.59 -6.89 11.38
C ALA A 97 -1.08 -7.93 10.36
N GLY A 98 0.03 -8.58 10.72
CA GLY A 98 0.55 -9.77 10.03
C GLY A 98 -0.21 -11.06 10.32
N ILE A 99 -1.41 -10.98 10.89
CA ILE A 99 -2.21 -12.11 11.38
C ILE A 99 -3.37 -12.36 10.39
N PRO A 100 -3.41 -13.50 9.67
CA PRO A 100 -4.39 -13.72 8.58
C PRO A 100 -5.86 -13.72 9.00
N ASP A 101 -6.15 -14.19 10.21
CA ASP A 101 -7.48 -14.36 10.80
C ASP A 101 -7.82 -13.31 11.85
N ILE A 102 -7.03 -12.22 11.92
CA ILE A 102 -7.27 -11.11 12.85
C ILE A 102 -8.72 -10.62 12.73
N ALA A 103 -9.40 -10.42 13.85
CA ALA A 103 -10.74 -9.86 13.81
C ALA A 103 -10.68 -8.40 13.35
N ASP A 104 -11.60 -7.98 12.47
CA ASP A 104 -11.64 -6.63 11.91
C ASP A 104 -11.84 -5.59 13.03
N ASN A 105 -12.49 -5.94 14.13
CA ASN A 105 -12.69 -5.11 15.33
C ASN A 105 -11.56 -5.27 16.38
N HIS A 106 -10.45 -5.91 16.05
CA HIS A 106 -9.30 -5.98 16.95
C HIS A 106 -8.46 -4.69 16.88
N PRO A 107 -7.91 -4.16 18.01
CA PRO A 107 -7.08 -2.96 17.98
C PRO A 107 -5.85 -3.04 17.06
N LEU A 108 -5.21 -4.22 16.96
CA LEU A 108 -4.07 -4.46 16.05
C LEU A 108 -4.45 -4.48 14.57
N ALA A 109 -5.74 -4.51 14.25
CA ALA A 109 -6.21 -4.46 12.87
C ALA A 109 -6.15 -3.02 12.29
N SER A 110 -5.98 -2.01 13.15
CA SER A 110 -5.77 -0.60 12.78
C SER A 110 -4.27 -0.27 12.61
N PRO A 111 -3.89 0.60 11.65
CA PRO A 111 -4.74 1.25 10.66
C PRO A 111 -5.20 0.31 9.53
N ARG A 112 -6.20 0.72 8.75
CA ARG A 112 -6.61 -0.03 7.55
C ARG A 112 -5.75 0.37 6.37
N GLY A 113 -5.30 -0.60 5.57
CA GLY A 113 -4.56 -0.33 4.34
C GLY A 113 -5.50 -0.13 3.14
N PHE A 114 -5.13 0.79 2.24
CA PHE A 114 -5.74 0.95 0.92
C PHE A 114 -4.63 1.08 -0.13
N ALA A 115 -4.43 0.01 -0.89
CA ALA A 115 -3.46 -0.03 -1.98
C ALA A 115 -4.20 -0.01 -3.33
N ILE A 116 -3.69 0.77 -4.28
CA ILE A 116 -4.28 0.99 -5.60
C ILE A 116 -3.18 0.77 -6.63
N LYS A 117 -3.47 -0.04 -7.64
CA LYS A 117 -2.62 -0.31 -8.79
C LYS A 117 -3.32 0.19 -10.05
N PHE A 118 -2.76 1.20 -10.68
CA PHE A 118 -3.26 1.81 -11.91
C PHE A 118 -2.66 1.09 -13.11
N LYS A 119 -3.51 0.65 -14.04
CA LYS A 119 -3.12 -0.04 -15.26
C LYS A 119 -2.88 0.98 -16.37
N LEU A 120 -1.63 1.31 -16.65
CA LEU A 120 -1.30 2.39 -17.58
C LEU A 120 -1.42 1.96 -19.05
N PRO A 121 -1.71 2.89 -19.98
CA PRO A 121 -1.93 2.56 -21.40
C PRO A 121 -0.73 1.88 -22.09
N ASN A 122 0.49 2.11 -21.60
CA ASN A 122 1.72 1.49 -22.12
C ASN A 122 1.96 0.06 -21.58
N GLY A 123 1.02 -0.50 -20.82
CA GLY A 123 1.12 -1.84 -20.22
C GLY A 123 1.89 -1.91 -18.90
N SER A 124 2.50 -0.81 -18.45
CA SER A 124 3.10 -0.71 -17.11
C SER A 124 2.06 -0.42 -16.03
N ASP A 125 2.45 -0.60 -14.77
CA ASP A 125 1.64 -0.28 -13.60
C ASP A 125 2.26 0.88 -12.81
N THR A 126 1.43 1.62 -12.08
CA THR A 126 1.88 2.46 -10.96
C THR A 126 1.03 2.23 -9.74
N ASP A 127 1.62 2.36 -8.55
CA ASP A 127 0.96 2.01 -7.30
C ASP A 127 0.93 3.17 -6.31
N ILE A 128 -0.21 3.32 -5.62
CA ILE A 128 -0.32 4.09 -4.38
C ILE A 128 -0.59 3.09 -3.25
N VAL A 129 0.20 3.16 -2.17
CA VAL A 129 0.04 2.28 -1.02
C VAL A 129 -0.08 3.11 0.25
N ALA A 130 -1.31 3.22 0.75
CA ALA A 130 -1.72 4.11 1.83
C ALA A 130 -2.33 3.35 3.01
N HIS A 131 -2.57 4.07 4.11
CA HIS A 131 -3.32 3.56 5.25
C HIS A 131 -4.21 4.63 5.89
N SER A 132 -5.13 4.23 6.77
CA SER A 132 -6.18 5.08 7.34
C SER A 132 -5.76 5.91 8.55
N PHE A 133 -4.47 6.21 8.68
CA PHE A 133 -3.94 7.05 9.75
C PHE A 133 -3.14 8.17 9.09
N ASN A 134 -3.35 9.41 9.52
CA ASN A 134 -2.61 10.55 8.97
C ASN A 134 -1.29 10.72 9.72
N GLY A 135 -0.21 10.17 9.16
CA GLY A 135 1.13 10.14 9.77
C GLY A 135 1.67 8.71 9.88
N PHE A 136 2.85 8.55 10.45
CA PHE A 136 3.53 7.26 10.57
C PHE A 136 4.25 7.20 11.94
N PRO A 137 4.52 6.03 12.53
CA PRO A 137 5.12 6.01 13.87
C PRO A 137 6.58 6.47 13.92
N SER A 138 7.26 6.56 12.78
CA SER A 138 8.71 6.75 12.72
C SER A 138 9.13 7.55 11.47
N PRO A 139 10.10 8.47 11.55
CA PRO A 139 10.56 9.26 10.41
C PRO A 139 11.37 8.44 9.39
N THR A 140 12.02 7.36 9.81
CA THR A 140 12.90 6.56 8.94
C THR A 140 12.61 5.08 9.02
N ALA A 141 13.03 4.31 8.01
CA ALA A 141 12.87 2.86 8.01
C ALA A 141 13.70 2.19 9.13
N ASP A 142 14.86 2.75 9.46
CA ASP A 142 15.68 2.25 10.56
C ASP A 142 14.97 2.40 11.90
N ASP A 143 14.41 3.59 12.15
CA ASP A 143 13.63 3.85 13.36
C ASP A 143 12.36 2.99 13.42
N PHE A 144 11.69 2.78 12.28
CA PHE A 144 10.56 1.85 12.19
C PHE A 144 10.95 0.43 12.59
N ARG A 145 12.11 -0.05 12.12
CA ARG A 145 12.63 -1.37 12.45
C ARG A 145 12.90 -1.48 13.96
N ASP A 146 13.50 -0.45 14.54
CA ASP A 146 13.85 -0.43 15.97
C ASP A 146 12.59 -0.42 16.84
N LEU A 147 11.55 0.35 16.45
CA LEU A 147 10.23 0.27 17.05
C LEU A 147 9.64 -1.15 17.00
N LEU A 148 9.68 -1.82 15.85
CA LEU A 148 9.15 -3.17 15.69
C LEU A 148 9.89 -4.19 16.58
N ILE A 149 11.21 -4.07 16.70
CA ILE A 149 12.01 -4.90 17.61
C ILE A 149 11.59 -4.63 19.06
N ALA A 150 11.43 -3.36 19.44
CA ALA A 150 10.99 -2.99 20.78
C ALA A 150 9.60 -3.56 21.09
N ILE A 151 8.65 -3.49 20.15
CA ILE A 151 7.32 -4.11 20.30
C ILE A 151 7.44 -5.63 20.46
N GLY A 152 8.13 -6.31 19.53
CA GLY A 152 8.23 -7.78 19.50
C GLY A 152 8.94 -8.37 20.71
N THR A 153 9.80 -7.59 21.38
CA THR A 153 10.53 -8.00 22.60
C THR A 153 9.85 -7.56 23.90
N SER A 154 8.73 -6.85 23.83
CA SER A 154 7.96 -6.37 24.99
C SER A 154 6.73 -7.22 25.30
N GLY A 155 6.83 -8.54 25.06
CA GLY A 155 5.76 -9.50 25.35
C GLY A 155 5.36 -9.58 26.84
N PRO A 156 4.31 -10.34 27.18
CA PRO A 156 3.72 -10.35 28.52
C PRO A 156 4.69 -10.76 29.65
N ASN A 157 5.77 -11.47 29.32
CA ASN A 157 6.77 -11.95 30.28
C ASN A 157 8.03 -11.05 30.34
N ALA A 158 8.07 -9.93 29.61
CA ALA A 158 9.22 -9.05 29.59
C ALA A 158 9.33 -8.24 30.90
N ALA A 159 10.56 -8.10 31.43
CA ALA A 159 10.83 -7.29 32.62
C ALA A 159 10.47 -5.82 32.37
N LYS A 160 10.04 -5.12 33.43
CA LYS A 160 9.65 -3.70 33.39
C LYS A 160 10.79 -2.80 33.89
N PRO A 161 11.07 -1.65 33.24
CA PRO A 161 10.47 -1.18 31.99
C PRO A 161 10.82 -2.09 30.82
N THR A 162 9.84 -2.34 29.95
CA THR A 162 10.06 -3.17 28.74
C THR A 162 10.86 -2.39 27.70
N PRO A 163 11.48 -3.05 26.71
CA PRO A 163 12.14 -2.37 25.60
C PRO A 163 11.25 -1.32 24.91
N LEU A 164 9.95 -1.58 24.78
CA LEU A 164 8.98 -0.61 24.25
C LEU A 164 8.78 0.57 25.20
N ASP A 165 8.67 0.33 26.51
CA ASP A 165 8.54 1.42 27.49
C ASP A 165 9.74 2.38 27.36
N THR A 166 10.96 1.85 27.31
CA THR A 166 12.19 2.63 27.11
C THR A 166 12.24 3.31 25.74
N TYR A 167 11.87 2.63 24.65
CA TYR A 167 11.83 3.23 23.32
C TYR A 167 10.89 4.46 23.28
N LEU A 168 9.71 4.36 23.90
CA LEU A 168 8.70 5.43 23.87
C LEU A 168 9.05 6.66 24.72
N GLU A 169 10.04 6.59 25.60
CA GLU A 169 10.53 7.76 26.37
C GLU A 169 11.17 8.81 25.46
N SER A 170 11.87 8.39 24.40
CA SER A 170 12.56 9.28 23.46
C SER A 170 11.86 9.43 22.10
N HIS A 171 10.77 8.70 21.85
CA HIS A 171 10.04 8.70 20.57
C HIS A 171 8.58 9.16 20.75
N PRO A 172 8.34 10.47 20.99
CA PRO A 172 6.99 10.98 21.24
C PRO A 172 6.04 10.77 20.05
N VAL A 173 6.54 10.77 18.82
CA VAL A 173 5.73 10.50 17.62
C VAL A 173 5.24 9.05 17.59
N ALA A 174 6.13 8.09 17.86
CA ALA A 174 5.75 6.69 17.99
C ALA A 174 4.74 6.47 19.13
N LYS A 175 4.96 7.13 20.28
CA LYS A 175 4.02 7.10 21.41
C LYS A 175 2.65 7.60 21.01
N ALA A 176 2.59 8.79 20.39
CA ALA A 176 1.34 9.37 19.91
C ALA A 176 0.63 8.45 18.91
N PHE A 177 1.35 7.84 17.97
CA PHE A 177 0.81 6.89 17.00
C PHE A 177 0.21 5.64 17.69
N LEU A 178 0.95 5.01 18.61
CA LEU A 178 0.50 3.78 19.26
C LEU A 178 -0.68 4.01 20.21
N THR A 179 -0.76 5.17 20.86
CA THR A 179 -1.85 5.52 21.79
C THR A 179 -3.01 6.28 21.13
N ALA A 180 -2.92 6.58 19.83
CA ALA A 180 -4.01 7.26 19.12
C ALA A 180 -5.30 6.44 19.16
N SER A 181 -6.44 7.16 19.06
CA SER A 181 -7.76 6.54 18.94
C SER A 181 -7.84 5.65 17.70
N LYS A 182 -8.44 4.47 17.85
CA LYS A 182 -8.59 3.46 16.78
C LYS A 182 -10.07 3.14 16.58
N PRO A 183 -10.86 4.09 16.04
CA PRO A 183 -12.29 3.88 15.86
C PRO A 183 -12.56 2.73 14.88
N PHE A 184 -13.67 2.04 15.09
CA PHE A 184 -14.08 0.92 14.24
C PHE A 184 -14.84 1.45 13.02
N PRO A 185 -14.32 1.29 11.79
CA PRO A 185 -15.02 1.75 10.60
C PRO A 185 -16.29 0.95 10.36
N ALA A 186 -17.34 1.57 9.83
CA ALA A 186 -18.51 0.83 9.35
C ALA A 186 -18.19 0.05 8.05
N SER A 187 -17.22 0.52 7.26
CA SER A 187 -16.79 -0.07 6.00
C SER A 187 -15.36 0.36 5.66
N TYR A 188 -14.63 -0.44 4.88
CA TYR A 188 -13.43 0.04 4.19
C TYR A 188 -13.73 1.23 3.26
N ALA A 189 -14.98 1.35 2.77
CA ALA A 189 -15.41 2.42 1.87
C ALA A 189 -15.63 3.78 2.57
N THR A 190 -15.61 3.83 3.90
CA THR A 190 -15.99 5.00 4.71
C THR A 190 -14.87 5.49 5.61
N LEU A 191 -13.63 5.34 5.15
CA LEU A 191 -12.42 5.80 5.83
C LEU A 191 -11.62 6.74 4.93
N PRO A 192 -11.00 7.79 5.47
CA PRO A 192 -9.94 8.49 4.76
C PRO A 192 -8.68 7.62 4.76
N TYR A 193 -7.90 7.70 3.69
CA TYR A 193 -6.61 7.03 3.59
C TYR A 193 -5.52 8.02 3.15
N PHE A 194 -4.33 7.87 3.69
CA PHE A 194 -3.22 8.78 3.53
C PHE A 194 -2.01 8.04 2.98
N GLY A 195 -1.41 8.58 1.92
CA GLY A 195 -0.18 8.03 1.34
C GLY A 195 1.06 8.22 2.24
N VAL A 196 0.98 9.17 3.17
CA VAL A 196 1.96 9.64 4.18
C VAL A 196 3.32 10.11 3.65
N ASN A 197 3.87 9.45 2.64
CA ASN A 197 5.12 9.83 2.00
C ASN A 197 4.90 10.96 0.98
N THR A 198 5.88 11.85 0.89
CA THR A 198 5.90 12.91 -0.12
C THR A 198 6.41 12.37 -1.46
N PHE A 199 5.79 12.83 -2.54
CA PHE A 199 6.26 12.62 -3.90
C PHE A 199 6.53 13.96 -4.58
N ARG A 200 7.40 13.92 -5.58
CA ARG A 200 7.68 15.03 -6.48
C ARG A 200 6.93 14.83 -7.79
N PHE A 201 6.08 15.78 -8.16
CA PHE A 201 5.23 15.76 -9.34
C PHE A 201 5.76 16.75 -10.39
N ILE A 202 5.83 16.32 -11.65
CA ILE A 202 6.38 17.10 -12.75
C ILE A 202 5.34 17.18 -13.87
N ASP A 203 4.89 18.39 -14.19
CA ASP A 203 3.91 18.65 -15.25
C ASP A 203 4.55 18.57 -16.66
N ALA A 204 3.73 18.81 -17.70
CA ALA A 204 4.18 18.79 -19.09
C ALA A 204 5.18 19.93 -19.43
N LYS A 205 5.20 21.01 -18.64
CA LYS A 205 6.10 22.17 -18.79
C LYS A 205 7.35 22.04 -17.93
N GLY A 206 7.47 20.99 -17.12
CA GLY A 206 8.57 20.76 -16.19
C GLY A 206 8.41 21.46 -14.84
N ALA A 207 7.25 22.05 -14.54
CA ALA A 207 6.98 22.64 -13.23
C ALA A 207 6.85 21.53 -12.17
N VAL A 208 7.41 21.80 -10.99
CA VAL A 208 7.52 20.84 -9.90
C VAL A 208 6.53 21.18 -8.79
N THR A 209 5.79 20.17 -8.33
CA THR A 209 4.92 20.25 -7.15
C THR A 209 5.28 19.12 -6.19
N TYR A 210 5.46 19.41 -4.90
CA TYR A 210 5.60 18.37 -3.87
C TYR A 210 4.26 18.15 -3.18
N GLY A 211 3.93 16.90 -2.90
CA GLY A 211 2.69 16.63 -2.18
C GLY A 211 2.52 15.21 -1.70
N ARG A 212 1.49 15.04 -0.87
CA ARG A 212 1.07 13.76 -0.28
C ARG A 212 -0.32 13.39 -0.76
N TYR A 213 -0.49 12.13 -1.16
CA TYR A 213 -1.80 11.62 -1.57
C TYR A 213 -2.75 11.47 -0.39
N GLN A 214 -4.02 11.78 -0.63
CA GLN A 214 -5.15 11.45 0.24
C GLN A 214 -6.24 10.80 -0.61
N MET A 215 -6.89 9.76 -0.09
CA MET A 215 -8.10 9.18 -0.66
C MET A 215 -9.24 9.44 0.30
N LEU A 216 -10.16 10.31 -0.10
CA LEU A 216 -11.27 10.76 0.72
C LEU A 216 -12.56 10.08 0.27
N PRO A 217 -13.29 9.38 1.16
CA PRO A 217 -14.52 8.70 0.79
C PRO A 217 -15.57 9.74 0.39
N ILE A 218 -16.20 9.55 -0.77
CA ILE A 218 -17.25 10.49 -1.24
C ILE A 218 -18.47 10.45 -0.33
N ASP A 219 -18.80 9.28 0.21
CA ASP A 219 -19.94 9.09 1.09
C ASP A 219 -19.66 9.50 2.55
N GLY A 220 -18.46 10.05 2.82
CA GLY A 220 -18.04 10.50 4.14
C GLY A 220 -17.48 9.39 5.04
N GLU A 221 -17.08 9.78 6.24
CA GLU A 221 -16.56 8.88 7.26
C GLU A 221 -17.68 8.30 8.10
N HIS A 222 -17.65 6.98 8.31
CA HIS A 222 -18.66 6.28 9.11
C HIS A 222 -17.97 5.28 10.03
N TYR A 223 -18.30 5.35 11.31
CA TYR A 223 -17.75 4.51 12.37
C TYR A 223 -18.89 3.85 13.15
N VAL A 224 -18.61 2.68 13.72
CA VAL A 224 -19.52 2.01 14.66
C VAL A 224 -19.03 2.23 16.09
N SER A 225 -19.96 2.27 17.04
CA SER A 225 -19.64 2.37 18.46
C SER A 225 -18.96 1.11 18.98
N ASP A 226 -18.26 1.20 20.12
CA ASP A 226 -17.63 0.03 20.76
C ASP A 226 -18.66 -1.07 21.07
N ALA A 227 -19.89 -0.69 21.46
CA ALA A 227 -20.97 -1.62 21.75
C ALA A 227 -21.51 -2.34 20.50
N GLU A 228 -21.48 -1.69 19.35
CA GLU A 228 -21.80 -2.32 18.05
C GLU A 228 -20.63 -3.17 17.57
N ALA A 229 -19.39 -2.68 17.68
CA ALA A 229 -18.19 -3.39 17.32
C ALA A 229 -18.01 -4.70 18.11
N ALA A 230 -18.49 -4.76 19.36
CA ALA A 230 -18.49 -6.00 20.15
C ALA A 230 -19.46 -7.07 19.62
N LYS A 231 -20.40 -6.71 18.75
CA LYS A 231 -21.46 -7.60 18.23
C LYS A 231 -21.27 -7.99 16.76
N VAL A 232 -20.41 -7.28 16.01
CA VAL A 232 -20.14 -7.62 14.61
C VAL A 232 -19.30 -8.89 14.49
N ALA A 233 -19.46 -9.59 13.37
CA ALA A 233 -18.64 -10.76 13.06
C ALA A 233 -17.15 -10.38 12.91
N PRO A 234 -16.20 -11.30 13.17
CA PRO A 234 -14.77 -11.03 13.04
C PRO A 234 -14.32 -10.57 11.64
N ASP A 235 -15.09 -10.82 10.59
CA ASP A 235 -14.79 -10.49 9.19
C ASP A 235 -15.81 -9.50 8.58
N TYR A 236 -16.46 -8.69 9.43
CA TYR A 236 -17.54 -7.80 9.01
C TYR A 236 -17.16 -6.83 7.89
N LEU A 237 -15.93 -6.28 7.85
CA LEU A 237 -15.49 -5.37 6.79
C LEU A 237 -15.33 -6.08 5.45
N GLN A 238 -14.85 -7.34 5.46
CA GLN A 238 -14.75 -8.14 4.25
C GLN A 238 -16.12 -8.51 3.68
N THR A 239 -17.06 -8.87 4.57
CA THR A 239 -18.43 -9.18 4.18
C THR A 239 -19.16 -7.94 3.68
N GLU A 240 -19.05 -6.84 4.42
CA GLU A 240 -19.72 -5.57 4.12
C GLU A 240 -19.29 -5.02 2.76
N ILE A 241 -17.97 -4.96 2.49
CA ILE A 241 -17.48 -4.34 1.25
C ILE A 241 -17.88 -5.13 0.01
N ARG A 242 -17.93 -6.47 0.09
CA ARG A 242 -18.43 -7.33 -1.01
C ARG A 242 -19.89 -7.04 -1.32
N GLN A 243 -20.72 -6.95 -0.28
CA GLN A 243 -22.14 -6.65 -0.44
C GLN A 243 -22.36 -5.23 -0.95
N ARG A 244 -21.55 -4.26 -0.48
CA ARG A 244 -21.63 -2.87 -0.91
C ARG A 244 -21.38 -2.73 -2.40
N VAL A 245 -20.24 -3.23 -2.90
CA VAL A 245 -19.88 -3.10 -4.32
C VAL A 245 -20.80 -3.91 -5.24
N ALA A 246 -21.42 -4.98 -4.75
CA ALA A 246 -22.42 -5.73 -5.50
C ALA A 246 -23.72 -4.93 -5.73
N ARG A 247 -24.02 -3.94 -4.87
CA ARG A 247 -25.20 -3.06 -5.00
C ARG A 247 -24.90 -1.81 -5.82
N SER A 248 -23.78 -1.16 -5.55
CA SER A 248 -23.40 0.08 -6.25
C SER A 248 -21.89 0.33 -6.18
N PRO A 249 -21.32 1.06 -7.15
CA PRO A 249 -19.92 1.47 -7.08
C PRO A 249 -19.65 2.36 -5.87
N ILE A 250 -18.59 2.05 -5.12
CA ILE A 250 -18.03 2.95 -4.10
C ILE A 250 -17.05 3.91 -4.75
N ARG A 251 -16.89 5.11 -4.19
CA ARG A 251 -16.03 6.13 -4.77
C ARG A 251 -15.19 6.86 -3.73
N PHE A 252 -13.96 7.17 -4.13
CA PHE A 252 -13.02 8.01 -3.39
C PHE A 252 -12.54 9.14 -4.29
N ARG A 253 -12.40 10.35 -3.72
CA ARG A 253 -11.61 11.41 -4.35
C ARG A 253 -10.15 11.16 -4.05
N LEU A 254 -9.33 11.07 -5.10
CA LEU A 254 -7.88 11.14 -4.97
C LEU A 254 -7.48 12.61 -4.94
N VAL A 255 -6.85 13.03 -3.86
CA VAL A 255 -6.47 14.42 -3.59
C VAL A 255 -4.97 14.49 -3.35
N LEU A 256 -4.34 15.54 -3.87
CA LEU A 256 -2.98 15.91 -3.53
C LEU A 256 -3.00 17.05 -2.51
N GLN A 257 -2.48 16.80 -1.31
CA GLN A 257 -2.15 17.86 -0.36
C GLN A 257 -0.78 18.44 -0.78
N ILE A 258 -0.72 19.74 -1.05
CA ILE A 258 0.45 20.41 -1.60
C ILE A 258 1.34 20.90 -0.45
N ALA A 259 2.63 20.58 -0.50
CA ALA A 259 3.59 21.02 0.52
C ALA A 259 3.67 22.55 0.64
N GLN A 260 3.91 23.05 1.84
CA GLN A 260 4.16 24.45 2.16
C GLN A 260 5.61 24.68 2.63
N PRO A 261 6.11 25.92 2.59
CA PRO A 261 7.41 26.25 3.17
C PRO A 261 7.49 25.81 4.63
N GLY A 262 8.52 25.02 4.96
CA GLY A 262 8.75 24.50 6.32
C GLY A 262 8.28 23.06 6.53
N ASP A 263 7.49 22.50 5.62
CA ASP A 263 7.11 21.08 5.69
C ASP A 263 8.33 20.16 5.54
N LYS A 264 8.31 19.08 6.31
CA LYS A 264 9.24 17.98 6.14
C LYS A 264 8.79 17.09 4.98
N LEU A 265 9.57 17.07 3.91
CA LEU A 265 9.27 16.27 2.73
C LEU A 265 9.71 14.81 2.91
N ASP A 266 10.72 14.58 3.74
CA ASP A 266 11.42 13.31 3.99
C ASP A 266 11.04 12.64 5.32
N ASP A 267 10.02 13.16 6.01
CA ASP A 267 9.52 12.61 7.28
C ASP A 267 8.01 12.32 7.20
N PRO A 268 7.61 11.05 6.98
CA PRO A 268 6.21 10.67 6.89
C PRO A 268 5.53 10.59 8.26
N SER A 269 6.30 10.69 9.35
CA SER A 269 5.77 10.57 10.71
C SER A 269 4.99 11.82 11.14
N ILE A 270 5.35 12.98 10.57
CA ILE A 270 4.70 14.25 10.82
C ILE A 270 3.59 14.49 9.81
N ALA A 271 2.35 14.52 10.27
CA ALA A 271 1.21 14.93 9.45
C ALA A 271 1.24 16.44 9.15
N TRP A 272 0.97 16.82 7.91
CA TRP A 272 0.79 18.22 7.54
C TRP A 272 -0.58 18.72 7.98
N SER A 273 -0.68 20.02 8.29
CA SER A 273 -1.94 20.62 8.77
C SER A 273 -3.06 20.46 7.75
N ASN A 274 -4.31 20.41 8.22
CA ASN A 274 -5.50 20.34 7.35
C ASN A 274 -5.78 21.65 6.57
N THR A 275 -5.02 22.72 6.80
CA THR A 275 -5.16 24.02 6.10
C THR A 275 -4.34 24.10 4.81
N HIS A 276 -3.61 23.04 4.45
CA HIS A 276 -2.84 22.99 3.22
C HIS A 276 -3.76 23.10 2.00
N ARG A 277 -3.24 23.74 0.94
CA ARG A 277 -3.92 23.73 -0.35
C ARG A 277 -3.99 22.29 -0.85
N THR A 278 -5.17 21.91 -1.34
CA THR A 278 -5.39 20.60 -1.96
C THR A 278 -5.75 20.75 -3.44
N VAL A 279 -5.38 19.76 -4.25
CA VAL A 279 -5.82 19.62 -5.64
C VAL A 279 -6.49 18.26 -5.80
N GLU A 280 -7.73 18.22 -6.27
CA GLU A 280 -8.36 16.96 -6.64
C GLU A 280 -7.72 16.42 -7.92
N LEU A 281 -7.15 15.23 -7.85
CA LEU A 281 -6.51 14.56 -8.98
C LEU A 281 -7.48 13.70 -9.77
N GLY A 282 -8.59 13.26 -9.15
CA GLY A 282 -9.62 12.49 -9.83
C GLY A 282 -10.44 11.63 -8.89
N THR A 283 -11.26 10.76 -9.47
CA THR A 283 -12.14 9.84 -8.74
C THR A 283 -11.74 8.40 -9.00
N ILE A 284 -11.58 7.63 -7.91
CA ILE A 284 -11.45 6.18 -7.93
C ILE A 284 -12.85 5.60 -7.75
N SER A 285 -13.33 4.79 -8.69
CA SER A 285 -14.60 4.07 -8.60
C SER A 285 -14.34 2.57 -8.56
N ILE A 286 -14.78 1.89 -7.50
CA ILE A 286 -14.59 0.45 -7.30
C ILE A 286 -15.95 -0.23 -7.45
N THR A 287 -16.02 -1.23 -8.33
CA THR A 287 -17.30 -1.74 -8.82
C THR A 287 -17.53 -3.22 -8.53
N LYS A 288 -16.47 -3.99 -8.25
CA LYS A 288 -16.62 -5.43 -7.98
C LYS A 288 -15.46 -6.00 -7.18
N ALA A 289 -15.75 -6.98 -6.34
CA ALA A 289 -14.72 -7.82 -5.73
C ALA A 289 -14.19 -8.83 -6.76
N VAL A 290 -12.89 -9.16 -6.68
CA VAL A 290 -12.32 -10.25 -7.48
C VAL A 290 -12.87 -11.59 -6.99
N ALA A 291 -13.35 -12.42 -7.92
CA ALA A 291 -14.00 -13.69 -7.64
C ALA A 291 -13.08 -14.66 -6.87
N ASP A 292 -11.95 -15.06 -7.47
CA ASP A 292 -10.91 -15.83 -6.78
C ASP A 292 -9.99 -14.88 -6.00
N ASN A 293 -10.49 -14.41 -4.86
CA ASN A 293 -9.79 -13.43 -4.06
C ASN A 293 -8.51 -13.98 -3.43
N ALA A 294 -8.49 -15.26 -3.05
CA ALA A 294 -7.33 -15.90 -2.45
C ALA A 294 -6.15 -15.97 -3.45
N ALA A 295 -6.41 -16.43 -4.67
CA ALA A 295 -5.37 -16.46 -5.71
C ALA A 295 -4.92 -15.05 -6.11
N ALA A 296 -5.86 -14.11 -6.25
CA ALA A 296 -5.55 -12.72 -6.57
C ALA A 296 -4.65 -12.11 -5.49
N GLN A 297 -4.99 -12.28 -4.21
CA GLN A 297 -4.17 -11.80 -3.10
C GLN A 297 -2.78 -12.42 -3.07
N ARG A 298 -2.64 -13.71 -3.38
CA ARG A 298 -1.33 -14.37 -3.41
C ARG A 298 -0.43 -13.79 -4.50
N ARG A 299 -0.97 -13.53 -5.69
CA ARG A 299 -0.21 -13.03 -6.86
C ARG A 299 0.08 -11.52 -6.81
N LEU A 300 -0.74 -10.75 -6.10
CA LEU A 300 -0.68 -9.30 -6.14
C LEU A 300 0.51 -8.74 -5.34
N LEU A 301 1.40 -8.04 -6.04
CA LEU A 301 2.47 -7.22 -5.49
C LEU A 301 2.19 -5.74 -5.80
N PHE A 302 2.24 -4.91 -4.77
CA PHE A 302 2.30 -3.46 -4.91
C PHE A 302 3.73 -2.99 -4.66
N LEU A 303 4.18 -1.95 -5.34
CA LEU A 303 5.50 -1.36 -5.19
C LEU A 303 5.37 0.16 -5.09
N PRO A 304 5.57 0.77 -3.91
CA PRO A 304 5.40 2.21 -3.71
C PRO A 304 6.24 3.11 -4.63
N ASN A 305 7.33 2.58 -5.20
CA ASN A 305 8.18 3.28 -6.17
C ASN A 305 7.96 2.86 -7.63
N ALA A 306 6.92 2.06 -7.93
CA ALA A 306 6.48 1.85 -9.31
C ALA A 306 5.83 3.15 -9.81
N LEU A 307 6.65 4.08 -10.28
CA LEU A 307 6.24 5.43 -10.65
C LEU A 307 6.42 5.65 -12.16
N PRO A 308 5.44 6.27 -12.84
CA PRO A 308 5.58 6.62 -14.25
C PRO A 308 6.37 7.94 -14.38
N ALA A 309 6.77 8.26 -15.61
CA ALA A 309 7.30 9.59 -15.93
C ALA A 309 6.33 10.69 -15.44
N GLY A 310 6.86 11.69 -14.75
CA GLY A 310 6.09 12.76 -14.14
C GLY A 310 5.85 12.62 -12.63
N ILE A 311 6.27 11.50 -12.01
CA ILE A 311 6.24 11.31 -10.56
C ILE A 311 7.57 10.71 -10.11
N GLU A 312 8.19 11.31 -9.10
CA GLU A 312 9.47 10.91 -8.55
C GLU A 312 9.35 10.74 -7.03
N VAL A 313 10.23 9.90 -6.47
CA VAL A 313 10.35 9.72 -5.03
C VAL A 313 10.97 10.99 -4.42
N GLU A 314 10.33 11.53 -3.39
CA GLU A 314 10.92 12.58 -2.54
C GLU A 314 11.30 12.01 -1.18
N ASP A 315 10.39 11.26 -0.55
CA ASP A 315 10.64 10.63 0.75
C ASP A 315 11.43 9.31 0.61
N PRO A 316 12.63 9.18 1.23
CA PRO A 316 13.46 7.99 1.12
C PRO A 316 12.82 6.72 1.70
N MET A 317 11.84 6.84 2.61
CA MET A 317 11.06 5.72 3.12
C MET A 317 10.38 4.94 1.99
N ILE A 318 10.01 5.60 0.88
CA ILE A 318 9.40 4.93 -0.28
C ILE A 318 10.33 3.86 -0.86
N ASN A 319 11.63 4.15 -0.94
CA ASN A 319 12.63 3.20 -1.44
C ASN A 319 12.85 2.05 -0.46
N ALA A 320 12.93 2.35 0.84
CA ALA A 320 13.03 1.33 1.89
C ALA A 320 11.84 0.34 1.85
N ARG A 321 10.62 0.88 1.74
CA ARG A 321 9.39 0.09 1.56
C ARG A 321 9.49 -0.76 0.29
N SER A 322 9.84 -0.15 -0.84
CA SER A 322 9.88 -0.84 -2.13
C SER A 322 10.92 -1.96 -2.20
N ALA A 323 11.98 -1.88 -1.40
CA ALA A 323 12.94 -2.96 -1.25
C ALA A 323 12.42 -4.10 -0.33
N ALA A 324 11.63 -3.79 0.71
CA ALA A 324 11.07 -4.78 1.65
C ALA A 324 9.88 -5.57 1.09
N TYR A 325 9.07 -4.96 0.21
CA TYR A 325 7.85 -5.58 -0.33
C TYR A 325 8.14 -6.87 -1.14
N PRO A 326 9.17 -6.92 -2.02
CA PRO A 326 9.61 -8.15 -2.69
C PRO A 326 10.04 -9.26 -1.73
N VAL A 327 10.71 -8.94 -0.61
CA VAL A 327 11.11 -9.94 0.39
C VAL A 327 9.89 -10.61 1.01
N SER A 328 8.91 -9.79 1.44
CA SER A 328 7.63 -10.31 1.96
C SER A 328 6.85 -11.07 0.88
N PHE A 329 6.90 -10.63 -0.39
CA PHE A 329 6.31 -11.36 -1.52
C PHE A 329 6.93 -12.72 -1.73
N ALA A 330 8.26 -12.83 -1.80
CA ALA A 330 8.94 -14.11 -1.99
C ALA A 330 8.59 -15.10 -0.86
N ARG A 331 8.61 -14.64 0.40
CA ARG A 331 8.29 -15.47 1.57
C ARG A 331 6.84 -15.97 1.58
N ARG A 332 5.89 -15.21 1.06
CA ARG A 332 4.47 -15.65 0.97
C ARG A 332 4.24 -16.72 -0.10
N GLN A 333 5.17 -16.88 -1.04
CA GLN A 333 5.05 -17.90 -2.09
C GLN A 333 5.57 -19.27 -1.66
N GLN A 334 6.39 -19.31 -0.60
CA GLN A 334 6.87 -20.51 0.07
C GLN A 334 5.74 -21.15 0.88
#